data_AF-A0A7W7HQA2-F1
#
_entry.id   AF-A0A7W7HQA2-F1
#
_cell.length_a   1.000
_cell.length_b   1.000
_cell.length_c   1.000
_cell.angle_alpha   90.00
_cell.angle_beta   90.00
_cell.angle_gamma   90.00
#
_symmetry.space_group_name_H-M   'P 1'
#
loop_
_entity.id
_entity.type
_entity.pdbx_description
1 polymer ?
#
loop_
_entity_poly.entity_id
_entity_poly.type
_entity_poly.pdbx_seq_one_letter_code
_entity_poly.pdbx_strand_id
1 'polypeptide(L)'
;MHNLDFALTGAWQVLLAGLALGAGLPILFALGIRSLAWGAGEASVNTSGVTAGTRRPLGTVLGYALFAVVVLGVLLGLTFIVASGFGYKLDFSHLYPTLVEK
;
A
#
# COMPACT_ATOMS: atom_id res chain seq x y z
N MET A 1 13.38 35.49 -14.98
CA MET A 1 12.33 34.73 -14.25
C MET A 1 12.03 33.35 -14.88
N HIS A 2 12.87 32.82 -15.80
CA HIS A 2 12.63 31.53 -16.48
C HIS A 2 13.01 30.27 -15.66
N ASN A 3 13.89 30.41 -14.67
CA ASN A 3 14.37 29.26 -13.90
C ASN A 3 13.29 28.69 -12.96
N LEU A 4 12.35 29.52 -12.51
CA LEU A 4 11.24 29.10 -11.66
C LEU A 4 10.23 28.26 -12.44
N ASP A 5 9.93 28.61 -13.69
CA ASP A 5 9.03 27.85 -14.55
C ASP A 5 9.57 26.45 -14.86
N PHE A 6 10.87 26.34 -15.18
CA PHE A 6 11.49 25.03 -15.39
C PHE A 6 11.52 24.19 -14.12
N ALA A 7 11.80 24.82 -12.98
CA ALA A 7 11.77 24.14 -11.68
C ALA A 7 10.35 23.63 -11.34
N LEU A 8 9.31 24.43 -11.54
CA LEU A 8 7.93 24.01 -11.28
C LEU A 8 7.48 22.90 -12.23
N THR A 9 7.84 23.01 -13.52
CA THR A 9 7.50 22.01 -14.54
C THR A 9 8.13 20.66 -14.22
N GLY A 10 9.43 20.65 -13.87
CA GLY A 10 10.12 19.44 -13.46
C GLY A 10 9.60 18.89 -12.12
N ALA A 11 9.36 19.76 -11.15
CA ALA A 11 8.90 19.36 -9.82
C ALA A 11 7.54 18.66 -9.87
N TRP A 12 6.57 19.15 -10.67
CA TRP A 12 5.27 18.51 -10.80
C TRP A 12 5.37 17.12 -11.46
N GLN A 13 6.23 16.96 -12.47
CA GLN A 13 6.47 15.66 -13.11
C GLN A 13 7.09 14.65 -12.15
N VAL A 14 8.10 15.05 -11.37
CA VAL A 14 8.73 14.19 -10.36
C VAL A 14 7.76 13.87 -9.23
N LEU A 15 6.95 14.84 -8.80
CA LEU A 15 5.89 14.62 -7.80
C LEU A 15 4.90 13.57 -8.29
N LEU A 16 4.41 13.69 -9.52
CA LEU A 16 3.50 12.71 -10.10
C LEU A 16 4.14 11.34 -10.24
N ALA A 17 5.39 11.26 -10.70
CA ALA A 17 6.12 10.01 -10.80
C ALA A 17 6.35 9.37 -9.42
N GLY A 18 6.74 10.16 -8.42
CA GLY A 18 6.93 9.71 -7.04
C GLY A 18 5.63 9.28 -6.37
N LEU A 19 4.52 9.96 -6.65
CA LEU A 19 3.20 9.58 -6.17
C LEU A 19 2.72 8.29 -6.85
N ALA A 20 2.87 8.18 -8.17
CA ALA A 20 2.45 6.99 -8.91
C ALA A 20 3.29 5.76 -8.57
N LEU A 21 4.62 5.88 -8.54
CA LEU A 21 5.54 4.78 -8.28
C LEU A 21 5.68 4.45 -6.79
N GLY A 22 5.53 5.45 -5.91
CA GLY A 22 5.73 5.29 -4.47
C GLY A 22 4.44 5.11 -3.67
N ALA A 23 3.37 5.84 -3.99
CA ALA A 23 2.17 5.87 -3.15
C ALA A 23 1.14 4.76 -3.44
N GLY A 24 1.40 3.85 -4.38
CA GLY A 24 0.52 2.72 -4.65
C GLY A 24 0.29 1.84 -3.41
N LEU A 25 1.36 1.47 -2.71
CA LEU A 25 1.27 0.67 -1.48
C LEU A 25 0.59 1.41 -0.31
N PRO A 26 0.96 2.69 -0.03
CA PRO A 26 0.22 3.52 0.92
C PRO A 26 -1.28 3.65 0.65
N ILE A 27 -1.70 3.74 -0.63
CA ILE A 27 -3.11 3.78 -1.01
C ILE A 27 -3.82 2.48 -0.64
N LEU A 28 -3.22 1.32 -0.96
CA LEU A 28 -3.78 0.01 -0.58
C LEU A 28 -3.90 -0.14 0.93
N PHE A 29 -2.90 0.33 1.68
CA PHE A 29 -2.93 0.34 3.14
C PHE A 29 -4.09 1.21 3.66
N ALA A 30 -4.25 2.42 3.13
CA ALA A 30 -5.34 3.32 3.51
C ALA A 30 -6.72 2.73 3.20
N LEU A 31 -6.86 2.07 2.03
CA LEU A 31 -8.07 1.34 1.68
C LEU A 31 -8.34 0.17 2.63
N GLY A 32 -7.28 -0.53 3.09
CA GLY A 32 -7.37 -1.59 4.09
C GLY A 32 -7.94 -1.08 5.42
N ILE A 33 -7.39 0.03 5.92
CA ILE A 33 -7.89 0.71 7.14
C ILE A 33 -9.34 1.14 6.96
N ARG A 34 -9.69 1.75 5.81
CA ARG A 34 -11.06 2.17 5.50
C ARG A 34 -12.03 0.98 5.47
N SER A 35 -11.61 -0.14 4.91
CA SER A 35 -12.40 -1.37 4.83
C SER A 35 -12.63 -1.97 6.22
N LEU A 36 -11.60 -1.99 7.07
CA LEU A 36 -11.70 -2.47 8.44
C LEU A 36 -12.61 -1.57 9.30
N ALA A 37 -12.51 -0.25 9.15
CA ALA A 37 -13.39 0.71 9.82
C ALA A 37 -14.85 0.51 9.42
N TRP A 38 -15.11 0.31 8.11
CA TRP A 38 -16.44 -0.04 7.61
C TRP A 38 -16.94 -1.39 8.13
N GLY A 39 -16.02 -2.36 8.29
CA GLY A 39 -16.27 -3.69 8.84
C GLY A 39 -16.63 -3.70 10.33
N ALA A 40 -16.02 -2.81 11.12
CA ALA A 40 -16.26 -2.69 12.55
C ALA A 40 -17.68 -2.20 12.89
N GLY A 41 -18.30 -1.45 11.98
CA GLY A 41 -19.59 -0.79 12.19
C GLY A 41 -19.44 0.47 13.04
N GLU A 42 -20.28 1.48 12.77
CA GLU A 42 -20.27 2.73 13.54
C GLU A 42 -21.17 2.59 14.77
N ALA A 43 -20.63 2.89 15.95
CA ALA A 43 -21.42 2.99 17.16
C ALA A 43 -22.22 4.31 17.13
N SER A 44 -23.51 4.24 17.43
CA SER A 44 -24.35 5.42 17.58
C SER A 44 -24.62 5.69 19.07
N VAL A 45 -24.61 6.97 19.42
CA VAL A 45 -25.00 7.44 20.76
C VAL A 45 -26.43 7.96 20.67
N ASN A 46 -27.30 7.43 21.52
CA ASN A 46 -28.70 7.79 21.64
C ASN A 46 -29.03 8.11 23.10
N THR A 47 -30.22 8.68 23.34
CA THR A 47 -30.69 9.06 24.69
C THR A 47 -30.73 7.90 25.68
N SER A 48 -30.72 6.65 25.20
CA SER A 48 -30.71 5.41 25.98
C SER A 48 -29.32 4.80 26.18
N GLY A 49 -28.24 5.37 25.64
CA GLY A 49 -26.87 4.88 25.80
C GLY A 49 -26.05 4.82 24.50
N VAL A 50 -25.13 3.85 24.43
CA VAL A 50 -24.32 3.58 23.22
C VAL A 50 -24.80 2.28 22.59
N THR A 51 -25.29 2.35 21.36
CA THR A 51 -25.61 1.16 20.56
C THR A 51 -24.44 0.81 19.65
N ALA A 52 -23.92 -0.41 19.81
CA ALA A 52 -22.86 -0.93 18.94
C ALA A 52 -23.38 -1.08 17.50
N GLY A 53 -22.56 -0.67 16.53
CA GLY A 53 -22.87 -0.82 15.11
C GLY A 53 -22.89 -2.28 14.65
N THR A 54 -23.64 -2.54 13.58
CA THR A 54 -23.67 -3.87 12.94
C THR A 54 -22.31 -4.19 12.34
N ARG A 55 -21.67 -5.25 12.84
CA ARG A 55 -20.41 -5.77 12.26
C ARG A 55 -20.65 -6.32 10.86
N ARG A 56 -19.78 -5.93 9.93
CA ARG A 56 -19.77 -6.37 8.53
C ARG A 56 -18.50 -7.19 8.28
N PRO A 57 -18.55 -8.54 8.46
CA PRO A 57 -17.34 -9.37 8.37
C PRO A 57 -16.65 -9.26 7.01
N LEU A 58 -17.39 -8.96 5.94
CA LEU A 58 -16.85 -8.75 4.61
C LEU A 58 -15.84 -7.59 4.55
N GLY A 59 -16.10 -6.48 5.26
CA GLY A 59 -15.17 -5.34 5.33
C GLY A 59 -13.88 -5.69 6.07
N THR A 60 -13.99 -6.48 7.14
CA THR A 60 -12.81 -6.99 7.85
C THR A 60 -11.96 -7.91 6.98
N VAL A 61 -12.58 -8.85 6.27
CA VAL A 61 -11.86 -9.78 5.36
C VAL A 61 -11.15 -9.01 4.24
N LEU A 62 -11.85 -8.06 3.61
CA LEU A 62 -11.26 -7.23 2.55
C LEU A 62 -10.09 -6.37 3.07
N GLY A 63 -10.21 -5.82 4.28
CA GLY A 63 -9.13 -5.08 4.93
C GLY A 63 -7.88 -5.94 5.13
N TYR A 64 -8.02 -7.17 5.65
CA TYR A 64 -6.90 -8.09 5.81
C TYR A 64 -6.29 -8.52 4.47
N ALA A 65 -7.11 -8.74 3.44
CA ALA A 65 -6.61 -9.07 2.10
C ALA A 65 -5.73 -7.93 1.54
N LEU A 66 -6.15 -6.68 1.70
CA LEU A 66 -5.36 -5.52 1.28
C LEU A 66 -4.04 -5.41 2.05
N PHE A 67 -4.04 -5.65 3.37
CA PHE A 67 -2.80 -5.68 4.15
C PHE A 67 -1.86 -6.81 3.74
N ALA A 68 -2.39 -7.99 3.41
CA ALA A 68 -1.58 -9.09 2.91
C ALA A 68 -0.85 -8.71 1.62
N VAL A 69 -1.53 -8.05 0.67
CA VAL A 69 -0.92 -7.52 -0.55
C VAL A 69 0.17 -6.50 -0.25
N VAL A 70 -0.08 -5.59 0.69
CA VAL A 70 0.93 -4.59 1.12
C VAL A 70 2.17 -5.29 1.69
N VAL A 71 2.00 -6.24 2.61
CA VAL A 71 3.11 -6.99 3.21
C VAL A 71 3.91 -7.73 2.15
N LEU A 72 3.25 -8.42 1.22
CA LEU A 72 3.92 -9.11 0.12
C LEU A 72 4.72 -8.13 -0.74
N GLY A 73 4.15 -6.98 -1.10
CA GLY A 73 4.86 -5.94 -1.86
C GLY A 73 6.10 -5.41 -1.13
N VAL A 74 6.00 -5.12 0.17
CA VAL A 74 7.14 -4.70 0.99
C VAL A 74 8.22 -5.76 1.03
N LEU A 75 7.87 -7.02 1.32
CA LEU A 75 8.83 -8.12 1.41
C LEU A 75 9.53 -8.36 0.07
N LEU A 76 8.82 -8.30 -1.05
CA LEU A 76 9.41 -8.42 -2.38
C LEU A 76 10.36 -7.26 -2.70
N GLY A 77 9.95 -6.02 -2.41
CA GLY A 77 10.80 -4.84 -2.59
C GLY A 77 12.08 -4.91 -1.75
N LEU A 78 11.96 -5.30 -0.47
CA LEU A 78 13.11 -5.50 0.40
C LEU A 78 14.02 -6.61 -0.12
N THR A 79 13.45 -7.75 -0.51
CA THR A 79 14.21 -8.89 -1.05
C THR A 79 14.99 -8.46 -2.29
N PHE A 80 14.37 -7.71 -3.21
CA PHE A 80 15.04 -7.19 -4.39
C PHE A 80 16.21 -6.26 -4.05
N ILE A 81 16.02 -5.29 -3.14
CA ILE A 81 17.07 -4.34 -2.74
C ILE A 81 18.23 -5.09 -2.09
N VAL A 82 17.94 -5.98 -1.15
CA VAL A 82 18.93 -6.75 -0.40
C VAL A 82 19.67 -7.73 -1.30
N ALA A 83 18.96 -8.53 -2.09
CA ALA A 83 19.54 -9.50 -3.02
C ALA A 83 20.46 -8.84 -4.05
N SER A 84 20.02 -7.70 -4.62
CA SER A 84 20.82 -6.94 -5.58
C SER A 84 22.14 -6.46 -4.95
N GLY A 85 22.12 -6.07 -3.66
CA GLY A 85 23.31 -5.70 -2.91
C GLY A 85 24.29 -6.85 -2.69
N PHE A 86 23.82 -8.08 -2.61
CA PHE A 86 24.64 -9.30 -2.48
C PHE A 86 25.05 -9.95 -3.81
N GLY A 87 24.71 -9.34 -4.95
CA GLY A 87 25.04 -9.92 -6.26
C GLY A 87 24.09 -11.04 -6.70
N TYR A 88 22.88 -11.10 -6.15
CA TYR A 88 21.81 -11.99 -6.60
C TYR A 88 20.78 -11.20 -7.43
N LYS A 89 20.12 -11.86 -8.39
CA LYS A 89 18.98 -11.33 -9.15
C LYS A 89 17.70 -12.02 -8.69
N LEU A 90 16.60 -11.26 -8.62
CA LEU A 90 15.26 -11.82 -8.48
C LEU A 90 14.80 -12.34 -9.85
N ASP A 91 14.66 -13.66 -9.95
CA ASP A 91 14.08 -14.31 -11.12
C ASP A 91 12.58 -14.56 -10.89
N PHE A 92 11.78 -14.19 -11.89
CA PHE A 92 10.33 -14.38 -11.90
C PHE A 92 9.91 -15.44 -12.94
N SER A 93 10.85 -16.27 -13.41
CA SER A 93 10.54 -17.33 -14.38
C SER A 93 9.61 -18.41 -13.81
N HIS A 94 9.47 -18.45 -12.47
CA HIS A 94 8.51 -19.29 -11.75
C HIS A 94 7.39 -18.43 -11.16
N LEU A 95 6.25 -19.07 -10.82
CA LEU A 95 5.07 -18.41 -10.22
C LEU A 95 5.41 -17.64 -8.92
N TYR A 96 6.54 -17.99 -8.29
CA TYR A 96 7.08 -17.37 -7.08
C TYR A 96 8.53 -16.91 -7.35
N PRO A 97 8.93 -15.75 -6.80
CA PRO A 97 10.24 -15.17 -7.05
C PRO A 97 11.35 -16.01 -6.40
N THR A 98 12.36 -16.35 -7.18
CA THR A 98 13.56 -17.10 -6.73
C THR A 98 14.81 -16.24 -6.87
N LEU A 99 15.83 -16.55 -6.08
CA LEU A 99 17.12 -15.87 -6.12
C LEU A 99 18.10 -16.66 -6.99
N VAL A 100 18.67 -16.01 -8.00
CA VAL A 100 19.67 -16.61 -8.89
C VAL A 100 20.94 -15.77 -8.84
N GLU A 101 22.10 -16.43 -8.83
CA GLU A 101 23.40 -15.75 -8.91
C GLU A 101 23.53 -14.98 -10.24
N LYS A 102 24.13 -13.80 -10.15
CA LYS A 102 24.06 -12.78 -11.19
C LYS A 102 24.96 -13.01 -12.38
#